data_AF-A0A4R6FXG3-F1
#
_entry.id   AF-A0A4R6FXG3-F1
#
_cell.length_a   1.000
_cell.length_b   1.000
_cell.length_c   1.000
_cell.angle_alpha   90.00
_cell.angle_beta   90.00
_cell.angle_gamma   90.00
#
_symmetry.space_group_name_H-M   'P 1'
#
loop_
_entity.id
_entity.type
_entity.pdbx_description
1 polymer ?
#
loop_
_entity_poly.entity_id
_entity_poly.type
_entity_poly.pdbx_seq_one_letter_code
_entity_poly.pdbx_strand_id
1 'polypeptide(L)'
;MLQSLALFAALSATPAQVPASPSPALRHNLQCIGAASVLQHLNKSRGDDADRQKTLLAFTLYYVGKVKGAQPEIDLAEAIRSLGPPPADPQERKDLVTGCIDEFRQIGEQLSSTGKALLDKSKP
;
A
#
# COMPACT_ATOMS: atom_id res chain seq x y z
N MET A 1 32.03 -16.07 -50.24
CA MET A 1 31.23 -16.53 -49.09
C MET A 1 31.86 -15.96 -47.83
N LEU A 2 31.18 -15.01 -47.18
CA LEU A 2 31.34 -14.55 -45.77
C LEU A 2 30.81 -13.10 -45.68
N GLN A 3 29.48 -12.91 -45.73
CA GLN A 3 28.83 -11.63 -45.39
C GLN A 3 27.46 -11.91 -44.79
N SER A 4 27.43 -12.59 -43.64
CA SER A 4 26.20 -12.77 -42.86
C SER A 4 26.61 -13.14 -41.44
N LEU A 5 26.87 -12.16 -40.57
CA LEU A 5 26.90 -12.31 -39.11
C LEU A 5 27.29 -10.96 -38.47
N ALA A 6 26.37 -9.99 -38.47
CA ALA A 6 26.46 -8.82 -37.62
C ALA A 6 25.07 -8.15 -37.49
N LEU A 7 24.11 -8.84 -36.89
CA LEU A 7 22.79 -8.28 -36.57
C LEU A 7 22.28 -8.81 -35.22
N PHE A 8 23.13 -8.80 -34.20
CA PHE A 8 22.73 -9.07 -32.82
C PHE A 8 23.56 -8.23 -31.85
N ALA A 9 23.33 -6.92 -31.80
CA ALA A 9 23.83 -6.07 -30.73
C ALA A 9 23.06 -4.74 -30.66
N ALA A 10 21.76 -4.82 -30.36
CA ALA A 10 20.98 -3.64 -29.97
C ALA A 10 19.96 -4.01 -28.87
N LEU A 11 20.43 -4.72 -27.83
CA LEU A 11 19.83 -4.62 -26.50
C LEU A 11 20.74 -3.74 -25.65
N SER A 12 20.92 -2.49 -26.08
CA SER A 12 21.52 -1.47 -25.24
C SER A 12 20.51 -1.08 -24.17
N ALA A 13 20.70 -1.70 -23.01
CA ALA A 13 20.46 -1.15 -21.67
C ALA A 13 19.32 -0.13 -21.58
N THR A 14 18.14 -0.57 -21.16
CA THR A 14 17.28 0.32 -20.37
C THR A 14 18.12 0.83 -19.21
N PRO A 15 18.29 2.16 -19.05
CA PRO A 15 19.02 2.69 -17.92
C PRO A 15 18.35 2.14 -16.67
N ALA A 16 19.13 1.54 -15.77
CA ALA A 16 18.67 1.24 -14.43
C ALA A 16 18.15 2.57 -13.87
N GLN A 17 16.82 2.72 -13.84
CA GLN A 17 16.19 3.87 -13.24
C GLN A 17 16.65 3.86 -11.78
N VAL A 18 17.51 4.82 -11.44
CA VAL A 18 17.80 5.19 -10.05
C VAL A 18 16.48 5.10 -9.29
N PRO A 19 16.40 4.39 -8.14
CA PRO A 19 15.14 4.25 -7.44
C PRO A 19 14.66 5.65 -7.12
N ALA A 20 13.67 6.13 -7.86
CA ALA A 20 13.08 7.41 -7.62
C ALA A 20 12.55 7.33 -6.20
N SER A 21 13.04 8.20 -5.32
CA SER A 21 12.51 8.33 -3.97
C SER A 21 10.98 8.24 -4.04
N PRO A 22 10.34 7.39 -3.22
CA PRO A 22 8.91 7.15 -3.34
C PRO A 22 8.16 8.47 -3.41
N SER A 23 7.21 8.59 -4.34
CA SER A 23 6.34 9.76 -4.39
C SER A 23 5.69 9.97 -3.02
N PRO A 24 5.30 11.20 -2.64
CA PRO A 24 4.67 11.45 -1.35
C PRO A 24 3.48 10.52 -1.08
N ALA A 25 2.66 10.25 -2.10
CA ALA A 25 1.54 9.33 -2.02
C ALA A 25 1.99 7.87 -1.80
N LEU A 26 3.02 7.40 -2.52
CA LEU A 26 3.56 6.06 -2.34
C LEU A 26 4.17 5.90 -0.94
N ARG A 27 4.93 6.91 -0.48
CA ARG A 27 5.50 6.94 0.87
C ARG A 27 4.42 6.83 1.93
N HIS A 28 3.37 7.64 1.84
CA HIS A 28 2.22 7.59 2.75
C HIS A 28 1.58 6.20 2.78
N ASN A 29 1.29 5.61 1.61
CA ASN A 29 0.69 4.27 1.56
C ASN A 29 1.59 3.21 2.20
N LEU A 30 2.91 3.26 1.97
CA LEU A 30 3.88 2.35 2.59
C LEU A 30 3.93 2.56 4.11
N GLN A 31 3.86 3.81 4.59
CA GLN A 31 3.78 4.13 6.01
C GLN A 31 2.48 3.58 6.63
N CYS A 32 1.35 3.64 5.92
CA CYS A 32 0.10 3.04 6.37
C CYS A 32 0.15 1.51 6.45
N ILE A 33 0.89 0.83 5.56
CA ILE A 33 1.15 -0.62 5.70
C ILE A 33 1.96 -0.91 6.98
N GLY A 34 2.96 -0.08 7.27
CA GLY A 34 3.72 -0.15 8.52
C GLY A 34 2.84 0.04 9.75
N ALA A 35 1.98 1.06 9.75
CA ALA A 35 1.00 1.31 10.80
C ALA A 35 0.05 0.13 11.01
N ALA A 36 -0.44 -0.48 9.93
CA ALA A 36 -1.29 -1.67 9.99
C ALA A 36 -0.61 -2.82 10.74
N SER A 37 0.66 -3.07 10.42
CA SER A 37 1.46 -4.14 11.03
C SER A 37 1.63 -3.93 12.54
N VAL A 38 1.87 -2.68 12.97
CA VAL A 38 1.91 -2.32 14.39
C VAL A 38 0.56 -2.55 15.06
N LEU A 39 -0.54 -2.10 14.44
CA LEU A 39 -1.88 -2.29 14.99
C LEU A 39 -2.28 -3.77 15.08
N GLN A 40 -1.89 -4.60 14.11
CA GLN A 40 -2.07 -6.05 14.15
C GLN A 40 -1.29 -6.70 15.30
N HIS A 41 -0.04 -6.30 15.49
CA HIS A 41 0.77 -6.77 16.62
C HIS A 41 0.13 -6.39 17.97
N LEU A 42 -0.33 -5.15 18.10
CA LEU A 42 -1.04 -4.66 19.29
C LEU A 42 -2.42 -5.30 19.49
N ASN A 43 -3.08 -5.75 18.41
CA ASN A 43 -4.33 -6.49 18.53
C ASN A 43 -4.08 -7.86 19.16
N LYS A 44 -3.09 -8.60 18.63
CA LYS A 44 -2.70 -9.92 19.15
C LYS A 44 -2.34 -9.88 20.64
N SER A 45 -1.67 -8.82 21.10
CA SER A 45 -1.29 -8.68 22.51
C SER A 45 -2.45 -8.31 23.45
N ARG A 46 -3.57 -7.79 22.93
CA ARG A 46 -4.76 -7.41 23.71
C ARG A 46 -5.84 -8.49 23.75
N GLY A 47 -5.61 -9.64 23.11
CA GLY A 47 -6.59 -10.70 22.91
C GLY A 47 -7.20 -10.64 21.52
N ASP A 48 -7.43 -11.81 20.91
CA ASP A 48 -7.91 -11.94 19.54
C ASP A 48 -9.40 -11.54 19.42
N ASP A 49 -9.65 -10.27 19.12
CA ASP A 49 -10.90 -9.80 18.56
C ASP A 49 -10.92 -10.11 17.05
N ALA A 50 -11.70 -11.12 16.66
CA ALA A 50 -11.79 -11.61 15.28
C ALA A 50 -12.29 -10.55 14.30
N ASP A 51 -13.17 -9.64 14.72
CA ASP A 51 -13.68 -8.58 13.85
C ASP A 51 -12.64 -7.47 13.68
N ARG A 52 -11.90 -7.18 14.75
CA ARG A 52 -10.74 -6.29 14.66
C ARG A 52 -9.65 -6.88 13.78
N GLN A 53 -9.39 -8.19 13.85
CA GLN A 53 -8.43 -8.86 12.97
C GLN A 53 -8.84 -8.75 11.49
N LYS A 54 -10.11 -9.00 11.17
CA LYS A 54 -10.63 -8.82 9.80
C LYS A 54 -10.50 -7.38 9.32
N THR A 55 -10.84 -6.43 10.18
CA THR A 55 -10.73 -4.99 9.86
C THR A 55 -9.28 -4.60 9.58
N LEU A 56 -8.35 -5.07 10.41
CA LEU A 56 -6.92 -4.81 10.22
C LEU A 56 -6.35 -5.53 8.99
N LEU A 57 -6.85 -6.71 8.64
CA LEU A 57 -6.49 -7.38 7.40
C LEU A 57 -6.99 -6.58 6.18
N ALA A 58 -8.26 -6.15 6.19
CA ALA A 58 -8.84 -5.33 5.13
C ALA A 58 -8.08 -4.00 4.98
N PHE A 59 -7.71 -3.37 6.08
CA PHE A 59 -6.87 -2.18 6.12
C PHE A 59 -5.50 -2.42 5.45
N THR A 60 -4.80 -3.50 5.82
CA THR A 60 -3.52 -3.85 5.19
C THR A 60 -3.67 -4.09 3.68
N LEU A 61 -4.69 -4.87 3.28
CA LEU A 61 -4.92 -5.20 1.88
C LEU A 61 -5.26 -3.96 1.03
N TYR A 62 -6.02 -3.00 1.58
CA TYR A 62 -6.31 -1.75 0.90
C TYR A 62 -5.04 -0.99 0.53
N TYR A 63 -4.14 -0.75 1.49
CA TYR A 63 -2.90 -0.02 1.21
C TYR A 63 -1.91 -0.80 0.36
N VAL A 64 -1.80 -2.13 0.56
CA VAL A 64 -1.02 -2.99 -0.35
C VAL A 64 -1.55 -2.89 -1.78
N GLY A 65 -2.88 -2.90 -1.95
CA GLY A 65 -3.54 -2.71 -3.24
C GLY A 65 -3.21 -1.37 -3.88
N LYS A 66 -3.24 -0.26 -3.13
CA LYS A 66 -2.84 1.06 -3.65
C LYS A 66 -1.38 1.09 -4.10
N VAL A 67 -0.47 0.50 -3.32
CA VAL A 67 0.95 0.45 -3.65
C VAL A 67 1.18 -0.40 -4.90
N LYS A 68 0.63 -1.61 -4.96
CA LYS A 68 0.75 -2.51 -6.10
C LYS A 68 0.04 -2.00 -7.36
N GLY A 69 -1.05 -1.26 -7.21
CA GLY A 69 -1.72 -0.59 -8.32
C GLY A 69 -0.89 0.54 -8.91
N ALA A 70 -0.14 1.28 -8.09
CA ALA A 70 0.74 2.34 -8.56
C ALA A 70 2.09 1.83 -9.08
N GLN A 71 2.63 0.77 -8.45
CA GLN A 71 3.89 0.14 -8.80
C GLN A 71 3.79 -1.39 -8.66
N PRO A 72 3.37 -2.11 -9.71
CA PRO A 72 3.15 -3.56 -9.64
C PRO A 72 4.41 -4.35 -9.23
N GLU A 73 5.56 -3.95 -9.76
CA GLU A 73 6.85 -4.61 -9.58
C GLU A 73 7.58 -4.23 -8.28
N ILE A 74 6.97 -3.38 -7.42
CA ILE A 74 7.63 -2.95 -6.18
C ILE A 74 7.88 -4.13 -5.24
N ASP A 75 9.11 -4.24 -4.74
CA ASP A 75 9.39 -5.07 -3.57
C ASP A 75 8.88 -4.34 -2.32
N LEU A 76 7.73 -4.77 -1.81
CA LEU A 76 7.10 -4.17 -0.64
C LEU A 76 7.98 -4.25 0.60
N ALA A 77 8.71 -5.34 0.79
CA ALA A 77 9.54 -5.53 1.97
C ALA A 77 10.76 -4.60 1.93
N GLU A 78 11.40 -4.46 0.78
CA GLU A 78 12.48 -3.49 0.57
C GLU A 78 11.96 -2.05 0.70
N ALA A 79 10.83 -1.73 0.07
CA ALA A 79 10.23 -0.40 0.10
C ALA A 79 9.88 0.04 1.53
N ILE A 80 9.27 -0.84 2.33
CA ILE A 80 8.97 -0.56 3.75
C ILE A 80 10.26 -0.38 4.55
N ARG A 81 11.28 -1.23 4.33
CA ARG A 81 12.58 -1.08 5.00
C ARG A 81 13.27 0.25 4.65
N SER A 82 13.14 0.70 3.40
CA SER A 82 13.73 1.95 2.92
C SER A 82 13.09 3.22 3.50
N LEU A 83 11.90 3.13 4.10
CA LEU A 83 11.24 4.28 4.75
C LEU A 83 11.98 4.76 5.99
N GLY A 84 12.84 3.92 6.56
CA GLY A 84 13.47 4.18 7.85
C GLY A 84 12.49 4.05 9.01
N PRO A 85 12.88 4.51 10.22
CA PRO A 85 12.03 4.41 11.38
C PRO A 85 10.78 5.31 11.26
N PRO A 86 9.68 4.96 11.95
CA PRO A 86 8.54 5.88 12.08
C PRO A 86 8.98 7.20 12.75
N PRO A 87 8.19 8.28 12.61
CA PRO A 87 8.49 9.57 13.23
C PRO A 87 8.87 9.45 14.71
N ALA A 88 9.89 10.19 15.15
CA ALA A 88 10.37 10.14 16.54
C ALA A 88 9.40 10.83 17.51
N ASP A 89 8.68 11.86 17.05
CA ASP A 89 7.65 12.53 17.82
C ASP A 89 6.41 11.63 17.99
N PRO A 90 5.96 11.35 19.24
CA PRO A 90 4.70 10.68 19.49
C PRO A 90 3.49 11.30 18.81
N GLN A 91 3.42 12.63 18.70
CA GLN A 91 2.28 13.32 18.09
C GLN A 91 2.27 13.08 16.58
N GLU A 92 3.41 13.26 15.89
CA GLU A 92 3.53 12.93 14.46
C GLU A 92 3.19 11.46 14.15
N ARG A 93 3.59 10.52 15.02
CA ARG A 93 3.19 9.11 14.86
C ARG A 93 1.68 8.92 14.99
N LYS A 94 1.07 9.57 15.98
CA LYS A 94 -0.37 9.51 16.19
C LYS A 94 -1.12 10.08 14.99
N ASP A 95 -0.65 11.20 14.45
CA ASP A 95 -1.26 11.86 13.30
C ASP A 95 -1.14 11.00 12.04
N LEU A 96 0.01 10.37 11.81
CA LEU A 96 0.20 9.39 10.74
C LEU A 96 -0.80 8.24 10.84
N VAL A 97 -0.88 7.58 12.02
CA VAL A 97 -1.78 6.43 12.21
C VAL A 97 -3.25 6.85 12.07
N THR A 98 -3.62 7.99 12.65
CA THR A 98 -4.99 8.53 12.58
C THR A 98 -5.37 8.85 11.14
N GLY A 99 -4.48 9.51 10.39
CA GLY A 99 -4.69 9.81 8.97
C GLY A 99 -4.90 8.56 8.14
N CYS A 100 -4.11 7.50 8.36
CA CYS A 100 -4.31 6.23 7.66
C CYS A 100 -5.67 5.58 8.00
N ILE A 101 -6.10 5.65 9.26
CA ILE A 101 -7.40 5.12 9.71
C ILE A 101 -8.56 5.92 9.11
N ASP A 102 -8.46 7.25 9.10
CA ASP A 102 -9.50 8.12 8.57
C ASP A 102 -9.68 7.92 7.06
N GLU A 103 -8.58 7.78 6.31
CA GLU A 103 -8.65 7.46 4.88
C GLU A 103 -9.31 6.09 4.64
N PHE A 104 -8.94 5.06 5.43
CA PHE A 104 -9.56 3.75 5.31
C PHE A 104 -11.06 3.77 5.67
N ARG A 105 -11.44 4.57 6.66
CA ARG A 105 -12.86 4.76 7.03
C ARG A 105 -13.63 5.41 5.89
N GLN A 106 -13.06 6.46 5.28
CA GLN A 106 -13.68 7.18 4.18
C GLN A 106 -13.97 6.26 2.99
N ILE A 107 -13.01 5.40 2.59
CA ILE A 107 -13.27 4.45 1.50
C ILE A 107 -14.34 3.41 1.90
N GLY A 108 -14.35 2.97 3.16
CA GLY A 108 -15.40 2.07 3.68
C GLY A 108 -16.80 2.70 3.60
N GLU A 109 -16.94 3.97 3.96
CA GLU A 109 -18.19 4.73 3.86
C GLU A 109 -18.64 4.90 2.41
N GLN A 110 -17.70 5.22 1.51
CA GLN A 110 -17.98 5.34 0.07
C GLN A 110 -18.44 4.01 -0.54
N LEU A 111 -17.78 2.90 -0.20
CA LEU A 111 -18.17 1.56 -0.64
C LEU A 111 -19.55 1.18 -0.11
N SER A 112 -19.83 1.46 1.16
CA SER A 112 -21.14 1.22 1.76
C SER A 112 -22.25 2.02 1.07
N SER A 113 -22.02 3.31 0.84
CA SER A 113 -22.94 4.19 0.11
C SER A 113 -23.20 3.69 -1.31
N THR A 114 -22.14 3.33 -2.03
CA THR A 114 -22.22 2.78 -3.39
C THR A 114 -23.02 1.48 -3.42
N GLY A 115 -22.75 0.56 -2.48
CA GLY A 115 -23.47 -0.70 -2.36
C GLY A 115 -24.96 -0.50 -2.12
N LYS A 116 -25.35 0.43 -1.22
CA LYS A 116 -26.75 0.79 -0.98
C LYS A 116 -27.43 1.33 -2.25
N ALA A 117 -26.76 2.23 -2.96
CA ALA A 117 -27.29 2.80 -4.19
C ALA A 117 -27.51 1.74 -5.29
N LEU A 118 -26.62 0.74 -5.39
CA LEU A 118 -26.80 -0.37 -6.32
C LEU A 118 -27.98 -1.27 -5.92
N LEU A 119 -28.13 -1.57 -4.63
CA LEU A 119 -29.24 -2.37 -4.11
C LEU A 119 -30.59 -1.70 -4.35
N ASP A 120 -30.70 -0.40 -4.08
CA ASP A 120 -31.95 0.34 -4.27
C ASP A 120 -32.35 0.46 -5.74
N LYS A 121 -31.37 0.56 -6.66
CA LYS A 121 -31.62 0.51 -8.11
C LYS A 121 -31.98 -0.89 -8.63
N SER A 122 -31.67 -1.94 -7.88
CA SER A 122 -31.96 -3.33 -8.24
C SER A 122 -33.30 -3.85 -7.71
N LYS A 123 -34.03 -3.03 -6.93
CA LYS A 123 -35.38 -3.36 -6.48
C LYS A 123 -36.37 -3.15 -7.65
N PRO A 124 -37.24 -4.14 -7.95
CA PRO A 124 -38.22 -4.05 -9.03
C PRO A 124 -39.32 -3.01 -8.76
#